data_AF-A0A8T6S696-F1
#
_entry.id   AF-A0A8T6S696-F1
#
_cell.length_a   1.000
_cell.length_b   1.000
_cell.length_c   1.000
_cell.angle_alpha   90.00
_cell.angle_beta   90.00
_cell.angle_gamma   90.00
#
_symmetry.space_group_name_H-M   'P 1'
#
loop_
_entity.id
_entity.type
_entity.pdbx_description
1 polymer ?
#
loop_
_entity_poly.entity_id
_entity_poly.type
_entity_poly.pdbx_seq_one_letter_code
_entity_poly.pdbx_strand_id
1 'polypeptide(L)'
;MAIPEDVQVHVEKHVKLMVSQTESYIPFLKVAYPYSKNLADACYSLIVGSALTVFMNQYAMRLKYPENEDFTEFGKIVAKYREQIDKFFK
;
A
#
# COMPACT_ATOMS: atom_id res chain seq x y z
N MET A 1 -0.62 13.25 17.04
CA MET A 1 0.48 12.34 17.45
C MET A 1 1.02 11.69 16.19
N ALA A 2 2.35 11.58 16.03
CA ALA A 2 2.91 10.94 14.84
C ALA A 2 2.88 9.42 15.00
N ILE A 3 2.61 8.68 13.92
CA ILE A 3 2.74 7.21 13.88
C ILE A 3 4.11 6.85 14.49
N PRO A 4 4.19 5.86 15.39
CA PRO A 4 5.48 5.42 15.94
C PRO A 4 6.47 5.08 14.82
N GLU A 5 7.71 5.54 14.94
CA GLU A 5 8.71 5.47 13.87
C GLU A 5 8.92 4.03 13.37
N ASP A 6 8.93 3.06 14.27
CA ASP A 6 9.06 1.64 13.96
C ASP A 6 7.87 1.11 13.14
N VAL A 7 6.65 1.55 13.45
CA VAL A 7 5.45 1.24 12.67
C VAL A 7 5.54 1.87 11.28
N GLN A 8 5.94 3.14 11.20
CA GLN A 8 6.11 3.84 9.92
C GLN A 8 7.13 3.12 9.03
N VAL A 9 8.31 2.80 9.55
CA VAL A 9 9.37 2.10 8.82
C VAL A 9 8.90 0.72 8.37
N HIS A 10 8.16 0.00 9.22
CA HIS A 10 7.64 -1.32 8.87
C HIS A 10 6.63 -1.26 7.73
N VAL A 11 5.67 -0.34 7.80
CA VAL A 11 4.67 -0.12 6.73
C VAL A 11 5.34 0.34 5.44
N GLU A 12 6.27 1.29 5.50
CA GLU A 12 7.00 1.75 4.31
C GLU A 12 7.80 0.63 3.63
N LYS A 13 8.45 -0.25 4.41
CA LYS A 13 9.14 -1.43 3.87
C LYS A 13 8.16 -2.38 3.16
N HIS A 14 7.00 -2.62 3.75
CA HIS A 14 5.96 -3.46 3.14
C HIS A 14 5.44 -2.88 1.83
N VAL A 15 5.13 -1.58 1.81
CA VAL A 15 4.67 -0.90 0.58
C VAL A 15 5.74 -0.98 -0.51
N LYS A 16 7.02 -0.69 -0.18
CA LYS A 16 8.13 -0.81 -1.14
C LYS A 16 8.26 -2.21 -1.73
N LEU A 17 8.15 -3.25 -0.90
CA LEU A 17 8.19 -4.64 -1.35
C LEU A 17 7.05 -4.95 -2.32
N MET A 18 5.82 -4.54 -1.99
CA MET A 18 4.66 -4.77 -2.85
C MET A 18 4.78 -4.01 -4.18
N VAL A 19 5.27 -2.78 -4.14
CA VAL A 19 5.55 -1.97 -5.35
C VAL A 19 6.62 -2.65 -6.21
N SER A 20 7.72 -3.14 -5.61
CA SER A 20 8.78 -3.83 -6.37
C SER A 20 8.32 -5.16 -6.96
N GLN A 21 7.37 -5.84 -6.31
CA GLN A 21 6.75 -7.05 -6.84
C GLN A 21 5.73 -6.76 -7.96
N THR A 22 5.25 -5.52 -8.09
CA THR A 22 4.19 -5.16 -9.05
C THR A 22 4.55 -5.50 -10.47
N GLU A 23 5.76 -5.17 -10.90
CA GLU A 23 6.25 -5.50 -12.24
C GLU A 23 6.11 -7.00 -12.55
N SER A 24 6.42 -7.87 -11.59
CA SER A 24 6.41 -9.32 -11.75
C SER A 24 4.99 -9.90 -11.94
N TYR A 25 3.95 -9.27 -11.41
CA TYR A 25 2.57 -9.76 -11.52
C TYR A 25 1.71 -9.03 -12.56
N ILE A 26 2.25 -8.03 -13.29
CA ILE A 26 1.55 -7.41 -14.43
C ILE A 26 1.03 -8.44 -15.45
N PRO A 27 1.82 -9.46 -15.87
CA PRO A 27 1.34 -10.44 -16.85
C PRO A 27 0.12 -11.21 -16.33
N PHE A 28 0.15 -11.61 -15.07
CA PHE A 28 -0.98 -12.25 -14.40
C PHE A 28 -2.22 -11.36 -14.41
N LEU A 29 -2.08 -10.07 -14.07
CA LEU A 29 -3.19 -9.13 -14.03
C LEU A 29 -3.85 -8.93 -15.40
N LYS A 30 -3.07 -8.86 -16.48
CA LYS A 30 -3.60 -8.76 -17.85
C LYS A 30 -4.42 -9.99 -18.24
N VAL A 31 -4.03 -11.18 -17.78
CA VAL A 31 -4.76 -12.43 -18.03
C VAL A 31 -6.02 -12.53 -17.16
N ALA A 32 -5.91 -12.20 -15.86
CA ALA A 32 -7.02 -12.30 -14.92
C ALA A 32 -8.10 -11.21 -15.15
N TYR A 33 -7.70 -10.03 -15.64
CA TYR A 33 -8.59 -8.88 -15.84
C TYR A 33 -8.49 -8.33 -17.28
N PRO A 34 -8.83 -9.11 -18.31
CA PRO A 34 -8.57 -8.78 -19.70
C PRO A 34 -9.31 -7.55 -20.23
N TYR A 35 -10.37 -7.11 -19.54
CA TYR A 35 -11.20 -5.96 -19.94
C TYR A 35 -11.02 -4.73 -19.03
N SER A 36 -10.13 -4.81 -18.03
CA SER A 36 -9.90 -3.69 -17.13
C SER A 36 -9.16 -2.56 -17.86
N LYS A 37 -9.72 -1.36 -17.79
CA LYS A 37 -9.10 -0.14 -18.32
C LYS A 37 -8.23 0.59 -17.30
N ASN A 38 -8.20 0.12 -16.05
CA ASN A 38 -7.56 0.81 -14.95
C ASN A 38 -6.87 -0.16 -13.99
N LEU A 39 -5.90 -0.91 -14.51
CA LEU A 39 -5.10 -1.86 -13.73
C LEU A 39 -4.20 -1.14 -12.72
N ALA A 40 -3.81 0.11 -12.98
CA ALA A 40 -3.04 0.92 -12.05
C ALA A 40 -3.81 1.20 -10.75
N ASP A 41 -5.09 1.62 -10.82
CA ASP A 41 -5.94 1.81 -9.64
C ASP A 41 -6.18 0.51 -8.88
N ALA A 42 -6.39 -0.60 -9.61
CA ALA A 42 -6.57 -1.90 -8.99
C ALA A 42 -5.32 -2.33 -8.20
N CYS A 43 -4.13 -2.17 -8.78
CA CYS A 43 -2.86 -2.46 -8.09
C CYS A 43 -2.65 -1.54 -6.90
N TYR A 44 -2.87 -0.24 -7.08
CA TYR A 44 -2.73 0.72 -6.00
C TYR A 44 -3.65 0.38 -4.83
N SER A 45 -4.92 0.05 -5.11
CA SER A 45 -5.90 -0.34 -4.09
C SER A 45 -5.50 -1.62 -3.35
N LEU A 46 -4.98 -2.62 -4.07
CA LEU A 46 -4.47 -3.86 -3.47
C LEU A 46 -3.29 -3.58 -2.53
N ILE A 47 -2.32 -2.78 -2.97
CA ILE A 47 -1.13 -2.43 -2.18
C ILE A 47 -1.54 -1.65 -0.93
N VAL A 48 -2.42 -0.66 -1.09
CA VAL A 48 -2.92 0.15 0.03
C VAL A 48 -3.71 -0.69 1.03
N GLY A 49 -4.61 -1.57 0.58
CA GLY A 49 -5.38 -2.46 1.45
C GLY A 49 -4.48 -3.45 2.21
N SER A 50 -3.46 -3.99 1.53
CA SER A 50 -2.45 -4.85 2.16
C SER A 50 -1.65 -4.09 3.22
N ALA A 51 -1.17 -2.89 2.89
CA ALA A 51 -0.43 -2.04 3.83
C ALA A 51 -1.28 -1.58 5.02
N LEU A 52 -2.57 -1.32 4.81
CA LEU A 52 -3.51 -0.98 5.88
C LEU A 52 -3.66 -2.14 6.87
N THR A 53 -3.75 -3.37 6.37
CA THR A 53 -3.80 -4.56 7.24
C THR A 53 -2.53 -4.68 8.09
N VAL A 54 -1.35 -4.47 7.48
CA VAL A 54 -0.07 -4.45 8.21
C VAL A 54 -0.02 -3.35 9.26
N PHE A 55 -0.46 -2.14 8.90
CA PHE A 55 -0.53 -1.00 9.80
C PHE A 55 -1.45 -1.28 11.01
N MET A 56 -2.66 -1.78 10.78
CA MET A 56 -3.60 -2.16 11.83
C MET A 56 -3.03 -3.25 12.74
N ASN A 57 -2.36 -4.26 12.18
CA ASN A 57 -1.73 -5.31 12.96
C ASN A 57 -0.62 -4.78 13.88
N GLN A 58 0.16 -3.80 13.42
CA GLN A 58 1.16 -3.15 14.28
C GLN A 58 0.51 -2.48 15.50
N TYR A 59 -0.61 -1.78 15.32
CA TYR A 59 -1.35 -1.20 16.46
C TYR A 59 -1.94 -2.28 17.37
N ALA A 60 -2.55 -3.32 16.80
CA ALA A 60 -3.12 -4.43 17.55
C ALA A 60 -2.08 -5.16 18.42
N MET A 61 -0.87 -5.39 17.90
CA MET A 61 0.26 -5.98 18.65
C MET A 61 0.67 -5.13 19.86
N ARG A 62 0.36 -3.83 19.86
CA ARG A 62 0.63 -2.89 20.96
C ARG A 62 -0.59 -2.71 21.87
N LEU A 63 -1.67 -3.47 21.66
CA LEU A 63 -2.96 -3.33 22.34
C LEU A 63 -3.54 -1.91 22.22
N LYS A 64 -3.30 -1.28 21.06
CA LYS A 64 -3.80 0.06 20.72
C LYS A 64 -4.63 0.01 19.44
N TYR A 65 -5.39 1.06 19.21
CA TYR A 65 -6.04 1.35 17.94
C TYR A 65 -5.45 2.65 17.35
N PRO A 66 -5.33 2.77 16.02
CA PRO A 66 -4.95 4.04 15.42
C PRO A 66 -6.08 5.06 15.56
N GLU A 67 -5.72 6.32 15.76
CA GLU A 67 -6.64 7.45 15.75
C GLU A 67 -6.75 8.05 14.33
N ASN A 68 -7.67 9.00 14.15
CA ASN A 68 -7.90 9.66 12.86
C ASN A 68 -6.63 10.31 12.28
N GLU A 69 -5.78 10.87 13.14
CA GLU A 69 -4.50 11.46 12.74
C GLU A 69 -3.54 10.39 12.20
N ASP A 70 -3.49 9.21 12.82
CA ASP A 70 -2.64 8.10 12.38
C ASP A 70 -3.06 7.59 11.00
N PHE A 71 -4.37 7.50 10.73
CA PHE A 71 -4.87 7.16 9.40
C PHE A 71 -4.53 8.22 8.35
N THR A 72 -4.53 9.50 8.74
CA THR A 72 -4.14 10.60 7.85
C THR A 72 -2.67 10.50 7.48
N GLU A 73 -1.79 10.23 8.45
CA GLU A 73 -0.36 10.01 8.21
C GLU A 73 -0.09 8.75 7.38
N PHE A 74 -0.84 7.66 7.63
CA PHE A 74 -0.79 6.46 6.79
C PHE A 74 -1.14 6.78 5.33
N GLY A 75 -2.18 7.59 5.11
CA GLY A 75 -2.55 8.08 3.79
C GLY A 75 -1.41 8.81 3.07
N LYS A 76 -0.68 9.66 3.78
CA LYS A 76 0.50 10.36 3.25
C LYS A 76 1.63 9.40 2.92
N ILE A 77 1.83 8.34 3.69
CA ILE A 77 2.85 7.32 3.41
C ILE A 77 2.56 6.63 2.07
N VAL A 78 1.35 6.11 1.89
CA VAL A 78 1.01 5.34 0.68
C VAL A 78 0.89 6.23 -0.57
N ALA A 79 0.45 7.48 -0.42
CA ALA A 79 0.31 8.43 -1.52
C ALA A 79 1.62 8.67 -2.29
N LYS A 80 2.78 8.60 -1.60
CA LYS A 80 4.12 8.74 -2.20
C LYS A 80 4.38 7.75 -3.35
N TYR A 81 3.73 6.59 -3.33
CA TYR A 81 3.99 5.51 -4.28
C TYR A 81 3.03 5.49 -5.47
N ARG A 82 2.02 6.38 -5.48
CA ARG A 82 1.00 6.41 -6.52
C ARG A 82 1.60 6.60 -7.92
N GLU A 83 2.45 7.63 -8.07
CA GLU A 83 3.07 7.94 -9.35
C GLU A 83 3.97 6.81 -9.86
N GLN A 84 4.63 6.07 -8.96
CA GLN A 84 5.47 4.94 -9.34
C GLN A 84 4.63 3.80 -9.91
N ILE A 85 3.49 3.49 -9.28
CA ILE A 85 2.58 2.44 -9.76
C ILE A 85 1.98 2.83 -11.11
N ASP A 86 1.60 4.09 -11.30
CA ASP A 86 1.08 4.57 -12.59
C ASP A 86 2.10 4.38 -13.73
N LYS A 87 3.40 4.48 -13.46
CA LYS A 87 4.46 4.27 -14.47
C LYS A 87 4.55 2.82 -14.97
N PHE A 88 4.09 1.84 -14.20
CA PHE A 88 4.10 0.44 -14.64
C PHE A 88 3.05 0.10 -15.70
N PHE A 89 2.04 0.97 -15.87
CA PHE A 89 0.91 0.75 -16.76
C PHE A 89 0.81 1.80 -17.89
N LYS A 90 1.80 2.69 -18.00
CA LYS A 90 1.98 3.62 -19.14
C LYS A 90 2.95 3.02 -20.15
#